data_AF-A0A9D7HAP3-F1
#
_entry.id   AF-A0A9D7HAP3-F1
#
_cell.length_a   1.000
_cell.length_b   1.000
_cell.length_c   1.000
_cell.angle_alpha   90.00
_cell.angle_beta   90.00
_cell.angle_gamma   90.00
#
_symmetry.space_group_name_H-M   'P 1'
#
loop_
_entity.id
_entity.type
_entity.pdbx_description
1 polymer ?
#
loop_
_entity_poly.entity_id
_entity_poly.type
_entity_poly.pdbx_seq_one_letter_code
_entity_poly.pdbx_strand_id
1 'polypeptide(L)'
;MSDIPNAERVLTAVGGLALFALNEVRMFHALPRMPDPGNGQTHAATIQMMDAAAPVYLSLVDLTVRWGLAGLVVALSIWALAETFEKHPQPAK
;
A
#
# COMPACT_ATOMS: atom_id res chain seq x y z
N MET A 1 -32.04 10.08 -0.60
CA MET A 1 -30.66 10.00 -0.08
C MET A 1 -30.09 8.72 -0.65
N SER A 2 -29.09 8.80 -1.51
CA SER A 2 -28.62 7.67 -2.32
C SER A 2 -27.93 6.63 -1.43
N ASP A 3 -28.64 5.56 -1.10
CA ASP A 3 -28.05 4.32 -0.57
C ASP A 3 -27.21 3.69 -1.67
N ILE A 4 -25.91 4.01 -1.70
CA ILE A 4 -24.94 3.31 -2.53
C ILE A 4 -24.51 2.09 -1.71
N PRO A 5 -25.03 0.88 -1.99
CA PRO A 5 -24.64 -0.30 -1.24
C PRO A 5 -23.13 -0.50 -1.37
N ASN A 6 -22.46 -0.70 -0.22
CA ASN A 6 -21.02 -0.96 -0.08
C ASN A 6 -20.08 0.24 -0.31
N ALA A 7 -20.58 1.49 -0.27
CA ALA A 7 -19.74 2.69 -0.41
C ALA A 7 -18.62 2.77 0.64
N GLU A 8 -18.91 2.43 1.90
CA GLU A 8 -17.93 2.41 3.00
C GLU A 8 -16.77 1.45 2.70
N ARG A 9 -17.06 0.32 2.07
CA ARG A 9 -16.06 -0.70 1.73
C ARG A 9 -15.14 -0.26 0.61
N VAL A 10 -15.72 0.26 -0.48
CA VAL A 10 -14.96 0.83 -1.60
C VAL A 10 -14.10 1.98 -1.09
N LEU A 11 -14.66 2.85 -0.24
CA LEU A 11 -13.93 3.95 0.37
C LEU A 11 -12.77 3.47 1.25
N THR A 12 -12.95 2.37 2.00
CA THR A 12 -11.89 1.80 2.86
C THR A 12 -10.77 1.19 2.02
N ALA A 13 -11.08 0.45 0.97
CA ALA A 13 -10.08 -0.12 0.05
C ALA A 13 -9.31 0.99 -0.71
N VAL A 14 -10.03 2.00 -1.23
CA VAL A 14 -9.43 3.17 -1.90
C VAL A 14 -8.59 3.98 -0.90
N GLY A 15 -9.06 4.14 0.33
CA GLY A 15 -8.31 4.80 1.41
C GLY A 15 -7.02 4.07 1.75
N GLY A 16 -7.06 2.74 1.88
CA GLY A 16 -5.87 1.92 2.07
C GLY A 16 -4.86 2.09 0.92
N LEU A 17 -5.35 2.06 -0.33
CA LEU A 17 -4.51 2.26 -1.51
C LEU A 17 -3.90 3.67 -1.54
N ALA A 18 -4.66 4.69 -1.16
CA ALA A 18 -4.19 6.07 -1.09
C ALA A 18 -3.11 6.26 -0.01
N LEU A 19 -3.27 5.63 1.16
CA LEU A 19 -2.26 5.64 2.22
C LEU A 19 -0.97 4.96 1.79
N PHE A 20 -1.07 3.82 1.11
CA PHE A 20 0.09 3.13 0.53
C PHE A 20 0.79 4.00 -0.51
N ALA A 21 0.05 4.60 -1.44
CA ALA A 21 0.60 5.49 -2.46
C ALA A 21 1.26 6.75 -1.86
N LEU A 22 0.65 7.36 -0.84
CA LEU A 22 1.22 8.53 -0.16
C LEU A 22 2.52 8.17 0.57
N ASN A 23 2.58 6.99 1.18
CA ASN A 23 3.80 6.48 1.80
C ASN A 23 4.94 6.32 0.78
N GLU A 24 4.64 5.77 -0.40
CA GLU A 24 5.61 5.66 -1.49
C GLU A 24 6.17 7.04 -1.88
N VAL A 25 5.29 8.02 -2.14
CA VAL A 25 5.69 9.40 -2.50
C VAL A 25 6.57 10.03 -1.42
N ARG A 26 6.20 9.89 -0.15
CA ARG A 26 7.03 10.37 0.97
C ARG A 26 8.42 9.74 0.94
N MET A 27 8.50 8.43 0.70
CA MET A 27 9.78 7.72 0.58
C MET A 27 10.63 8.27 -0.58
N PHE A 28 10.02 8.50 -1.74
CA PHE A 28 10.70 9.07 -2.91
C PHE A 28 11.31 10.46 -2.65
N HIS A 29 10.63 11.29 -1.88
CA HIS A 29 11.13 12.64 -1.55
C HIS A 29 12.17 12.64 -0.44
N ALA A 30 12.08 11.72 0.53
CA ALA A 30 12.90 11.75 1.74
C ALA A 30 14.20 10.94 1.62
N LEU A 31 14.27 9.96 0.72
CA LEU A 31 15.42 9.06 0.66
C LEU A 31 16.59 9.66 -0.14
N PRO A 32 17.82 9.58 0.40
CA PRO A 32 19.00 9.99 -0.34
C PRO A 32 19.25 9.02 -1.51
N ARG A 33 19.51 9.57 -2.70
CA ARG A 33 19.86 8.77 -3.91
C ARG A 33 21.27 8.17 -3.85
N MET A 34 22.04 8.53 -2.82
CA MET A 34 23.39 8.02 -2.59
C MET A 34 23.43 7.38 -1.20
N PRO A 35 23.94 6.14 -1.07
CA PRO A 35 24.08 5.45 0.20
C PRO A 35 24.94 6.26 1.17
N ASP A 36 24.44 6.50 2.39
CA ASP A 36 25.24 7.01 3.49
C ASP A 36 25.25 5.98 4.63
N PRO A 37 26.25 5.09 4.69
CA PRO A 37 26.33 4.07 5.73
C PRO A 37 26.52 4.64 7.15
N GLY A 38 26.83 5.94 7.31
CA GLY A 38 26.96 6.61 8.61
C GLY A 38 25.64 6.95 9.29
N ASN A 39 24.50 6.87 8.57
CA ASN A 39 23.19 7.31 9.08
C ASN A 39 22.29 6.18 9.64
N GLY A 40 22.75 4.93 9.62
CA GLY A 40 22.01 3.76 10.14
C GLY A 40 20.98 3.15 9.18
N GLN A 41 20.96 3.53 7.89
CA GLN A 41 20.17 2.84 6.88
C GLN A 41 20.90 1.59 6.37
N THR A 42 20.39 0.41 6.73
CA THR A 42 21.10 -0.87 6.57
C THR A 42 20.56 -1.78 5.47
N HIS A 43 19.42 -1.44 4.85
CA HIS A 43 18.77 -2.31 3.86
C HIS A 43 18.77 -1.68 2.47
N ALA A 44 19.47 -2.29 1.52
CA ALA A 44 19.45 -1.86 0.12
C ALA A 44 18.14 -2.30 -0.56
N ALA A 45 17.43 -1.33 -1.16
CA ALA A 45 16.30 -1.55 -2.03
C ALA A 45 16.57 -0.89 -3.39
N THR A 46 16.21 -1.56 -4.47
CA THR A 46 16.22 -0.96 -5.81
C THR A 46 14.84 -0.38 -6.10
N ILE A 47 14.81 0.91 -6.45
CA ILE A 47 13.58 1.56 -6.89
C ILE A 47 13.73 1.91 -8.36
N GLN A 48 12.87 1.34 -9.20
CA GLN A 48 12.89 1.56 -10.64
C GLN A 48 12.02 2.77 -10.97
N MET A 49 12.64 3.86 -11.38
CA MET A 49 11.95 5.07 -11.81
C MET A 49 12.14 5.27 -13.30
N MET A 50 11.12 4.93 -14.09
CA MET A 50 10.96 5.23 -15.53
C MET A 50 12.10 4.75 -16.46
N ASP A 51 13.35 5.13 -16.22
CA ASP A 51 14.57 4.64 -16.89
C ASP A 51 15.83 4.61 -15.99
N ALA A 52 15.68 4.86 -14.67
CA ALA A 52 16.77 4.86 -13.70
C ALA A 52 16.49 3.89 -12.56
N ALA A 53 17.38 2.90 -12.38
CA ALA A 53 17.43 2.06 -11.19
C ALA A 53 18.54 2.60 -10.28
N ALA A 54 18.15 3.26 -9.18
CA ALA A 54 19.08 3.73 -8.17
C ALA A 54 19.05 2.80 -6.94
N PRO A 55 20.21 2.40 -6.40
CA PRO A 55 20.26 1.75 -5.10
C PRO A 55 19.95 2.78 -4.01
N VAL A 56 18.98 2.48 -3.16
CA VAL A 56 18.57 3.32 -2.04
C VAL A 56 18.61 2.50 -0.76
N TYR A 57 19.13 3.06 0.33
CA TYR A 57 19.13 2.38 1.62
C TYR A 57 17.90 2.81 2.43
N LEU A 58 17.31 1.86 3.15
CA LEU A 58 16.12 2.06 3.97
C LEU A 58 16.45 1.72 5.42
N SER A 59 15.85 2.48 6.35
CA SER A 59 15.82 2.07 7.75
C SER A 59 14.86 0.90 7.94
N LEU A 60 15.00 0.19 9.06
CA LEU A 60 14.06 -0.87 9.43
C LEU A 60 12.63 -0.33 9.57
N VAL A 61 12.48 0.89 10.09
CA VAL A 61 11.18 1.55 10.28
C VAL A 61 10.49 1.80 8.93
N ASP A 62 11.22 2.35 7.95
CA ASP A 62 10.68 2.61 6.61
C ASP A 62 10.23 1.30 5.95
N LEU A 63 11.04 0.25 6.09
CA LEU A 63 10.74 -1.07 5.56
C LEU A 63 9.49 -1.67 6.22
N THR A 64 9.37 -1.61 7.55
CA THR A 64 8.22 -2.12 8.29
C THR A 64 6.93 -1.37 7.93
N VAL A 65 6.97 -0.04 7.84
CA VAL A 65 5.79 0.76 7.46
C VAL A 65 5.32 0.39 6.06
N ARG A 66 6.25 0.21 5.12
CA ARG A 66 5.93 -0.14 3.73
C ARG A 66 5.25 -1.50 3.63
N TRP A 67 5.83 -2.53 4.25
CA TRP A 67 5.23 -3.87 4.28
C TRP A 67 3.93 -3.90 5.07
N GLY A 68 3.82 -3.12 6.15
CA GLY A 68 2.59 -2.98 6.94
C GLY A 68 1.45 -2.40 6.12
N LEU A 69 1.70 -1.30 5.38
CA LEU A 69 0.70 -0.69 4.50
C LEU A 69 0.35 -1.59 3.32
N ALA A 70 1.32 -2.27 2.72
CA ALA A 70 1.06 -3.25 1.66
C ALA A 70 0.17 -4.40 2.17
N GLY A 71 0.48 -4.94 3.35
CA GLY A 71 -0.33 -5.97 4.01
C GLY A 71 -1.75 -5.50 4.32
N LEU A 72 -1.91 -4.25 4.80
CA LEU A 72 -3.21 -3.65 5.04
C LEU A 72 -4.03 -3.53 3.75
N VAL A 73 -3.43 -3.06 2.66
CA VAL A 73 -4.12 -2.98 1.35
C VAL A 73 -4.59 -4.35 0.87
N VAL A 74 -3.73 -5.37 0.99
CA VAL A 74 -4.09 -6.75 0.66
C VAL A 74 -5.23 -7.26 1.54
N ALA A 75 -5.16 -7.06 2.85
CA ALA A 75 -6.18 -7.49 3.80
C ALA A 75 -7.54 -6.82 3.50
N LEU A 76 -7.54 -5.51 3.25
CA LEU A 76 -8.75 -4.76 2.89
C LEU A 76 -9.32 -5.23 1.54
N SER A 77 -8.47 -5.56 0.57
CA SER A 77 -8.89 -6.10 -0.73
C SER A 77 -9.50 -7.49 -0.59
N ILE A 78 -8.89 -8.37 0.20
CA ILE A 78 -9.41 -9.72 0.48
C ILE A 78 -10.75 -9.62 1.23
N TRP A 79 -10.84 -8.77 2.24
CA TRP A 79 -12.10 -8.54 2.95
C TRP A 79 -13.20 -8.02 2.01
N ALA A 80 -12.87 -7.05 1.16
CA ALA A 80 -13.79 -6.57 0.15
C ALA A 80 -14.20 -7.64 -0.86
N LEU A 81 -13.31 -8.57 -1.24
CA LEU A 81 -13.66 -9.70 -2.11
C LEU A 81 -14.56 -10.70 -1.38
N ALA A 82 -14.19 -11.13 -0.17
CA ALA A 82 -14.93 -12.11 0.62
C ALA A 82 -16.40 -11.69 0.82
N GLU A 83 -16.65 -10.44 1.21
CA GLU A 83 -18.01 -9.94 1.37
C GLU A 83 -18.79 -9.81 0.05
N THR A 84 -18.09 -9.65 -1.08
CA THR A 84 -18.75 -9.65 -2.40
C THR A 84 -19.29 -11.04 -2.73
N PHE A 85 -18.58 -12.11 -2.31
CA PHE A 85 -18.98 -13.49 -2.55
C PHE A 85 -19.93 -14.06 -1.48
N GLU A 86 -19.97 -13.50 -0.27
CA GLU A 86 -20.93 -13.90 0.77
C GLU A 86 -22.38 -13.44 0.50
N LYS A 87 -22.60 -12.41 -0.34
CA LYS A 87 -23.95 -11.94 -0.70
C LYS A 87 -24.59 -12.78 -1.84
N HIS A 88 -25.23 -13.86 -1.39
CA HIS A 88 -26.43 -14.57 -1.90
C HIS A 88 -26.34 -15.58 -3.08
N PRO A 89 -26.68 -16.87 -2.83
CA PRO A 89 -27.48 -17.66 -3.78
C PRO A 89 -28.82 -16.95 -3.98
N GLN A 90 -29.19 -16.66 -5.23
CA GLN A 90 -30.52 -16.16 -5.56
C GLN A 90 -31.57 -17.19 -5.12
N PRO A 91 -32.57 -16.84 -4.27
CA PRO A 91 -33.78 -17.64 -4.22
C PRO A 91 -34.48 -17.48 -5.57
N ALA A 92 -34.64 -18.60 -6.29
CA ALA A 92 -35.40 -18.66 -7.52
C ALA A 92 -36.79 -18.03 -7.29
N LYS A 93 -37.15 -17.05 -8.12
CA LYS A 93 -38.53 -16.63 -8.33
C LYS A 93 -38.96 -17.10 -9.71
#